data_AF-A0A7V3Y246-F1
#
_entry.id   AF-A0A7V3Y246-F1
#
_cell.length_a   1.000
_cell.length_b   1.000
_cell.length_c   1.000
_cell.angle_alpha   90.00
_cell.angle_beta   90.00
_cell.angle_gamma   90.00
#
_symmetry.space_group_name_H-M   'P 1'
#
loop_
_entity.id
_entity.type
_entity.pdbx_description
1 polymer ?
#
loop_
_entity_poly.entity_id
_entity_poly.type
_entity_poly.pdbx_seq_one_letter_code
_entity_poly.pdbx_strand_id
1 'polypeptide(L)'
;MALVSDFDKYFLHLPKISQPDDFKSFWQNAINELKKTPIDVQYVHNKRKSTGKFSAYDMTYIGYGKIQLFATLYIPDKVSKPHVVILFHDYDDMESYAQFPIDLPFAYCFVELRGHRNIIHYDQEQNKYPGFMTEGILEKDDYYVKGLYLDGIRTIDALRLHNDLDCSKIAIIGKGLGAAVAVFTASNSNRV
;
A
#
# COMPACT_ATOMS: atom_id res chain seq x y z
N MET A 1 -30.51 -16.78 -23.00
CA MET A 1 -29.48 -16.73 -21.94
C MET A 1 -28.67 -18.01 -22.04
N ALA A 2 -27.39 -17.93 -22.38
CA ALA A 2 -26.53 -19.11 -22.38
C ALA A 2 -26.28 -19.56 -20.95
N LEU A 3 -26.68 -20.79 -20.62
CA LEU A 3 -26.34 -21.45 -19.36
C LEU A 3 -24.82 -21.61 -19.32
N VAL A 4 -24.18 -21.03 -18.31
CA VAL A 4 -22.75 -21.25 -18.04
C VAL A 4 -22.61 -22.68 -17.50
N SER A 5 -22.45 -23.67 -18.38
CA SER A 5 -22.34 -25.08 -18.02
C SER A 5 -20.91 -25.54 -17.71
N ASP A 6 -19.93 -24.65 -17.82
CA ASP A 6 -18.49 -24.98 -17.81
C ASP A 6 -17.69 -24.16 -16.77
N PHE A 7 -18.38 -23.50 -15.82
CA PHE A 7 -17.75 -22.71 -14.75
C PHE A 7 -16.76 -23.57 -13.94
N ASP A 8 -17.19 -24.75 -13.51
CA ASP A 8 -16.38 -25.67 -12.69
C ASP A 8 -15.13 -26.18 -13.40
N LYS A 9 -15.13 -26.23 -14.73
CA LYS A 9 -13.97 -26.64 -15.54
C LYS A 9 -12.83 -25.62 -15.47
N TYR A 10 -13.13 -24.34 -15.29
CA TYR A 10 -12.12 -23.27 -15.19
C TYR A 10 -11.97 -22.71 -13.77
N PHE A 11 -12.85 -23.06 -12.84
CA PHE A 11 -12.91 -22.50 -11.49
C PHE A 11 -11.69 -22.84 -10.61
N LEU A 12 -10.90 -23.87 -10.96
CA LEU A 12 -9.74 -24.29 -10.15
C LEU A 12 -8.48 -24.62 -10.96
N HIS A 13 -8.35 -24.11 -12.19
CA HIS A 13 -7.07 -24.21 -12.91
C HIS A 13 -6.06 -23.21 -12.36
N LEU A 14 -5.57 -23.46 -11.14
CA LEU A 14 -4.38 -22.80 -10.64
C LEU A 14 -3.19 -23.33 -11.45
N PRO A 15 -2.45 -22.46 -12.18
CA PRO A 15 -1.25 -22.90 -12.87
C PRO A 15 -0.27 -23.46 -11.83
N LYS A 16 0.55 -24.44 -12.24
CA LYS A 16 1.63 -24.92 -11.38
C LYS A 16 2.54 -23.73 -11.05
N ILE A 17 2.59 -23.33 -9.78
CA ILE A 17 3.47 -22.27 -9.32
C ILE A 17 4.90 -22.84 -9.30
N SER A 18 5.76 -22.34 -10.19
CA SER A 18 7.19 -22.65 -10.19
C SER A 18 7.93 -21.59 -9.39
N GLN A 19 7.91 -21.74 -8.07
CA GLN A 19 8.65 -20.85 -7.18
C GLN A 19 10.15 -21.15 -7.24
N PRO A 20 11.03 -20.14 -7.38
CA PRO A 20 12.48 -20.33 -7.24
C PRO A 20 12.85 -20.90 -5.87
N ASP A 21 13.92 -21.69 -5.81
CA ASP A 21 14.39 -22.34 -4.57
C ASP A 21 14.69 -21.32 -3.46
N ASP A 22 15.15 -20.12 -3.83
CA ASP A 22 15.56 -19.06 -2.90
C ASP A 22 14.44 -18.07 -2.54
N PHE A 23 13.22 -18.25 -3.06
CA PHE A 23 12.12 -17.27 -2.92
C PHE A 23 11.84 -16.88 -1.46
N LYS A 24 11.81 -17.86 -0.55
CA LYS A 24 11.55 -17.59 0.87
C LYS A 24 12.69 -16.80 1.51
N SER A 25 13.94 -17.20 1.27
CA SER A 25 15.11 -16.50 1.77
C SER A 25 15.24 -15.09 1.18
N PHE A 26 14.89 -14.90 -0.10
CA PHE A 26 14.89 -13.60 -0.76
C PHE A 26 14.00 -12.59 -0.02
N TRP A 27 12.73 -12.93 0.22
CA TRP A 27 11.82 -12.03 0.93
C TRP A 27 12.19 -11.85 2.41
N GLN A 28 12.62 -12.91 3.10
CA GLN A 28 13.07 -12.79 4.48
C GLN A 28 14.26 -11.83 4.60
N ASN A 29 15.23 -11.92 3.70
CA ASN A 29 16.37 -11.02 3.66
C ASN A 29 15.94 -9.58 3.39
N ALA A 30 15.07 -9.36 2.41
CA ALA A 30 14.58 -8.03 2.06
C ALA A 30 13.78 -7.36 3.21
N ILE A 31 12.94 -8.12 3.90
CA ILE A 31 12.19 -7.65 5.08
C ILE A 31 13.15 -7.35 6.25
N ASN A 32 14.18 -8.17 6.45
CA ASN A 32 15.19 -7.94 7.48
C ASN A 32 16.07 -6.72 7.16
N GLU A 33 16.35 -6.46 5.89
CA GLU A 33 17.00 -5.24 5.43
C GLU A 33 16.12 -4.02 5.71
N LEU A 34 14.84 -4.08 5.35
CA LEU A 34 13.88 -3.02 5.62
C LEU A 34 13.88 -2.66 7.11
N LYS A 35 13.85 -3.62 8.03
CA LYS A 35 13.88 -3.36 9.48
C LYS A 35 15.08 -2.55 9.97
N LYS A 36 16.19 -2.51 9.22
CA LYS A 36 17.39 -1.73 9.54
C LYS A 36 17.28 -0.28 9.10
N THR A 37 16.38 0.04 8.16
CA THR A 37 16.16 1.40 7.67
C THR A 37 15.31 2.18 8.68
N PRO A 38 15.79 3.31 9.23
CA PRO A 38 14.97 4.19 10.07
C PRO A 38 13.66 4.60 9.36
N ILE A 39 12.56 4.69 10.10
CA ILE A 39 11.23 4.96 9.52
C ILE A 39 11.03 6.45 9.22
N ASP A 40 11.64 7.35 10.01
CA ASP A 40 11.50 8.82 9.92
C ASP A 40 10.13 9.28 9.40
N VAL A 41 9.12 9.20 10.28
CA VAL A 41 7.73 9.50 9.94
C VAL A 41 7.33 10.87 10.46
N GLN A 42 6.59 11.61 9.65
CA GLN A 42 5.97 12.88 10.02
C GLN A 42 4.46 12.83 9.75
N TYR A 43 3.71 13.48 10.64
CA TYR A 43 2.26 13.63 10.54
C TYR A 43 1.91 15.11 10.63
N VAL A 44 1.60 15.73 9.49
CA VAL A 44 1.27 17.15 9.41
C VAL A 44 -0.24 17.31 9.36
N HIS A 45 -0.84 17.91 10.40
CA HIS A 45 -2.28 18.13 10.44
C HIS A 45 -2.75 19.01 9.27
N ASN A 46 -3.62 18.46 8.43
CA ASN A 46 -4.18 19.10 7.25
C ASN A 46 -5.61 19.61 7.54
N LYS A 47 -5.69 20.84 8.06
CA LYS A 47 -6.96 21.50 8.39
C LYS A 47 -7.95 21.59 7.21
N ARG A 48 -7.46 21.61 5.98
CA ARG A 48 -8.29 21.73 4.77
C ARG A 48 -9.00 20.40 4.46
N LYS A 49 -8.34 19.27 4.69
CA LYS A 49 -8.90 17.93 4.49
C LYS A 49 -9.69 17.43 5.73
N SER A 50 -9.47 18.00 6.91
CA SER A 50 -10.23 17.68 8.11
C SER A 50 -11.71 18.02 7.97
N THR A 51 -12.56 17.22 8.63
CA THR A 51 -14.01 17.39 8.67
C THR A 51 -14.48 17.54 10.12
N GLY A 52 -15.78 17.74 10.36
CA GLY A 52 -16.32 17.76 11.73
C GLY A 52 -16.30 16.41 12.46
N LYS A 53 -15.91 15.32 11.78
CA LYS A 53 -15.83 13.96 12.36
C LYS A 53 -14.40 13.40 12.38
N PHE A 54 -13.51 13.90 11.53
CA PHE A 54 -12.19 13.35 11.30
C PHE A 54 -11.15 14.46 11.17
N SER A 55 -10.04 14.30 11.90
CA SER A 55 -8.81 15.05 11.68
C SER A 55 -7.99 14.36 10.59
N ALA A 56 -7.57 15.12 9.57
CA ALA A 56 -6.76 14.62 8.47
C ALA A 56 -5.29 15.02 8.62
N TYR A 57 -4.36 14.13 8.27
CA TYR A 57 -2.93 14.35 8.34
C TYR A 57 -2.29 13.99 7.00
N ASP A 58 -1.43 14.87 6.49
CA ASP A 58 -0.50 14.49 5.43
C ASP A 58 0.68 13.78 6.10
N MET A 59 0.86 12.51 5.73
CA MET A 59 1.85 11.61 6.30
C MET A 59 3.01 11.43 5.32
N THR A 60 4.23 11.56 5.81
CA THR A 60 5.46 11.23 5.07
C THR A 60 6.30 10.26 5.89
N TYR A 61 6.98 9.32 5.22
CA TYR A 61 7.81 8.32 5.89
C TYR A 61 8.81 7.69 4.93
N ILE A 62 9.87 7.08 5.46
CA ILE A 62 10.92 6.46 4.65
C ILE A 62 10.62 4.99 4.40
N GLY A 63 10.56 4.63 3.11
CA GLY A 63 10.34 3.30 2.52
C GLY A 63 11.59 2.46 2.31
N TYR A 64 11.42 1.35 1.58
CA TYR A 64 12.53 0.55 1.08
C TYR A 64 13.41 1.37 0.11
N GLY A 65 14.73 1.20 0.19
CA GLY A 65 15.67 1.98 -0.60
C GLY A 65 15.80 3.45 -0.18
N LYS A 66 15.36 3.79 1.03
CA LYS A 66 15.35 5.17 1.58
C LYS A 66 14.51 6.16 0.76
N ILE A 67 13.52 5.66 0.02
CA ILE A 67 12.59 6.49 -0.75
C ILE A 67 11.57 7.12 0.19
N GLN A 68 11.26 8.40 -0.01
CA GLN A 68 10.18 9.05 0.73
C GLN A 68 8.81 8.64 0.18
N LEU A 69 7.94 8.17 1.06
CA LEU A 69 6.58 7.75 0.79
C LEU A 69 5.59 8.74 1.37
N PHE A 70 4.36 8.67 0.88
CA PHE A 70 3.30 9.61 1.20
C PHE A 70 1.99 8.87 1.46
N ALA A 71 1.21 9.39 2.39
CA ALA A 71 -0.15 8.95 2.63
C ALA A 71 -1.01 10.10 3.17
N THR A 72 -2.33 9.98 3.06
CA THR A 72 -3.27 10.80 3.82
C THR A 72 -3.91 9.93 4.90
N LEU A 73 -3.79 10.34 6.17
CA LEU A 73 -4.35 9.64 7.33
C LEU A 73 -5.54 10.42 7.89
N TYR A 74 -6.70 9.77 8.02
CA TYR A 74 -7.88 10.31 8.68
C TYR A 74 -8.09 9.60 10.02
N ILE A 75 -8.14 10.37 11.10
CA ILE A 75 -8.36 9.87 12.46
C ILE A 75 -9.68 10.45 13.00
N PRO A 76 -10.63 9.60 13.45
CA PRO A 76 -11.88 10.08 14.03
C PRO A 76 -11.68 10.79 15.37
N ASP A 77 -12.24 11.99 15.51
CA ASP A 77 -11.94 12.90 16.64
C ASP A 77 -12.45 12.39 18.00
N LYS A 78 -13.50 11.56 18.00
CA LYS A 78 -14.23 11.11 19.20
C LYS A 78 -14.05 9.63 19.51
N VAL A 79 -13.12 8.96 18.85
CA VAL A 79 -12.80 7.56 19.10
C VAL A 79 -11.41 7.50 19.69
N SER A 80 -11.29 6.91 20.89
CA SER A 80 -9.98 6.67 21.49
C SER A 80 -9.33 5.48 20.78
N LYS A 81 -8.10 5.67 20.28
CA LYS A 81 -7.29 4.62 19.65
C LYS A 81 -8.05 3.75 18.63
N PRO A 82 -8.62 4.36 17.57
CA PRO A 82 -9.28 3.62 16.50
C PRO A 82 -8.34 2.59 15.84
N HIS A 83 -8.90 1.44 15.45
CA HIS A 83 -8.23 0.52 14.53
C HIS A 83 -8.11 1.16 13.14
N VAL A 84 -7.12 0.70 12.37
CA VAL A 84 -6.75 1.33 11.09
C VAL A 84 -7.15 0.47 9.90
N VAL A 85 -7.70 1.11 8.87
CA VAL A 85 -7.87 0.56 7.53
C VAL A 85 -6.85 1.22 6.61
N ILE A 86 -5.98 0.43 5.96
CA ILE A 86 -5.02 0.91 4.97
C ILE A 86 -5.60 0.69 3.57
N LEU A 87 -5.52 1.69 2.71
CA LEU A 87 -5.99 1.62 1.33
C LEU A 87 -4.81 1.84 0.36
N PHE A 88 -4.61 0.88 -0.54
CA PHE A 88 -3.63 0.93 -1.63
C PHE A 88 -4.35 1.07 -2.97
N HIS A 89 -4.16 2.21 -3.64
CA HIS A 89 -4.80 2.52 -4.93
C HIS A 89 -4.29 1.63 -6.08
N ASP A 90 -4.96 1.68 -7.23
CA ASP A 90 -4.55 0.90 -8.41
C ASP A 90 -3.42 1.58 -9.18
N TYR A 91 -2.77 0.83 -10.07
CA TYR A 91 -1.70 1.31 -10.94
C TYR A 91 -2.14 2.55 -11.73
N ASP A 92 -1.37 3.62 -11.63
CA ASP A 92 -1.59 4.94 -12.25
C ASP A 92 -2.95 5.61 -11.95
N ASP A 93 -3.71 5.10 -10.97
CA ASP A 93 -5.02 5.62 -10.55
C ASP A 93 -5.03 5.99 -9.07
N MET A 94 -4.41 7.12 -8.71
CA MET A 94 -4.38 7.61 -7.32
C MET A 94 -5.78 7.96 -6.77
N GLU A 95 -6.74 8.19 -7.66
CA GLU A 95 -8.11 8.56 -7.33
C GLU A 95 -9.04 7.33 -7.24
N SER A 96 -8.49 6.09 -7.29
CA SER A 96 -9.23 4.83 -7.15
C SER A 96 -10.22 4.80 -5.98
N TYR A 97 -9.93 5.56 -4.93
CA TYR A 97 -10.69 5.64 -3.69
C TYR A 97 -11.17 7.06 -3.35
N ALA A 98 -11.23 7.98 -4.32
CA ALA A 98 -11.67 9.36 -4.10
C ALA A 98 -13.05 9.46 -3.43
N GLN A 99 -13.92 8.47 -3.70
CA GLN A 99 -15.27 8.37 -3.13
C GLN A 99 -15.42 7.23 -2.12
N PHE A 100 -14.31 6.66 -1.63
CA PHE A 100 -14.39 5.58 -0.67
C PHE A 100 -15.04 6.08 0.64
N PRO A 101 -16.11 5.42 1.12
CA PRO A 101 -16.79 5.85 2.32
C PRO A 101 -15.89 5.60 3.55
N ILE A 102 -15.52 6.66 4.25
CA ILE A 102 -14.89 6.58 5.58
C ILE A 102 -15.97 6.79 6.65
N ASP A 103 -15.96 5.95 7.69
CA ASP A 103 -16.94 6.04 8.78
C ASP A 103 -16.34 5.58 10.12
N LEU A 104 -17.03 5.93 11.20
CA LEU A 104 -16.67 5.50 12.54
C LEU A 104 -16.80 3.96 12.68
N PRO A 105 -16.00 3.32 13.56
CA PRO A 105 -15.02 3.92 14.46
C PRO A 105 -13.58 3.87 13.93
N PHE A 106 -13.34 3.65 12.64
CA PHE A 106 -12.00 3.37 12.12
C PHE A 106 -11.22 4.63 11.72
N ALA A 107 -9.89 4.54 11.80
CA ALA A 107 -8.99 5.44 11.10
C ALA A 107 -8.68 4.90 9.70
N TYR A 108 -8.40 5.78 8.75
CA TYR A 108 -8.19 5.40 7.35
C TYR A 108 -6.88 6.00 6.82
N CYS A 109 -5.99 5.16 6.29
CA CYS A 109 -4.72 5.55 5.71
C CYS A 109 -4.73 5.28 4.21
N PHE A 110 -4.78 6.34 3.40
CA PHE A 110 -4.73 6.26 1.94
C PHE A 110 -3.28 6.42 1.49
N VAL A 111 -2.67 5.34 1.03
CA VAL A 111 -1.25 5.30 0.66
C VAL A 111 -1.08 5.65 -0.81
N GLU A 112 -0.14 6.55 -1.11
CA GLU A 112 0.32 6.82 -2.47
C GLU A 112 1.41 5.79 -2.82
N LEU A 113 1.20 4.97 -3.86
CA LEU A 113 2.19 3.97 -4.29
C LEU A 113 3.48 4.66 -4.73
N ARG A 114 4.64 4.02 -4.48
CA ARG A 114 5.96 4.61 -4.75
C ARG A 114 6.07 5.11 -6.20
N GLY A 115 6.42 6.39 -6.34
CA GLY A 115 6.55 7.04 -7.65
C GLY A 115 5.24 7.56 -8.26
N HIS A 116 4.05 7.20 -7.74
CA HIS A 116 2.79 7.55 -8.39
C HIS A 116 2.37 9.02 -8.22
N ARG A 117 2.84 9.69 -7.16
CA ARG A 117 2.49 11.08 -6.81
C ARG A 117 2.60 12.09 -7.95
N ASN A 118 3.56 11.91 -8.86
CA ASN A 118 3.87 12.89 -9.91
C ASN A 118 3.53 12.41 -11.33
N ILE A 119 2.84 11.28 -11.51
CA ILE A 119 2.48 10.76 -12.84
C ILE A 119 1.69 11.81 -13.65
N ILE A 120 0.79 12.53 -13.00
CA ILE A 120 -0.11 13.53 -13.62
C ILE A 120 0.66 14.73 -14.22
N HIS A 121 1.92 14.94 -13.83
CA HIS A 121 2.77 16.03 -14.33
C HIS A 121 3.72 15.58 -15.44
N TYR A 122 3.69 14.30 -15.84
CA TYR A 122 4.37 13.85 -17.06
C TYR A 122 3.51 14.24 -18.26
N ASP A 123 3.87 15.38 -18.82
CA ASP A 123 3.30 16.06 -19.97
C ASP A 123 2.80 15.10 -21.07
N GLN A 124 1.51 15.24 -21.44
CA GLN A 124 0.84 14.39 -22.44
C GLN A 124 1.43 14.52 -23.85
N GLU A 125 2.23 15.56 -24.12
CA GLU A 125 2.76 15.81 -25.45
C GLU A 125 4.23 15.39 -25.66
N GLN A 126 5.04 15.19 -24.62
CA GLN A 126 6.50 14.97 -24.81
C GLN A 126 7.15 13.83 -24.02
N ASN A 127 6.50 13.20 -23.04
CA ASN A 127 7.08 12.04 -22.35
C ASN A 127 6.09 10.88 -22.25
N LYS A 128 6.29 9.87 -23.10
CA LYS A 128 5.71 8.54 -22.85
C LYS A 128 6.35 8.00 -21.58
N TYR A 129 5.67 8.17 -20.46
CA TYR A 129 6.02 7.52 -19.20
C TYR A 129 6.02 5.99 -19.45
N PRO A 130 7.17 5.28 -19.38
CA PRO A 130 7.23 3.86 -19.71
C PRO A 130 6.52 2.97 -18.67
N GLY A 131 6.00 3.58 -17.60
CA GLY A 131 5.47 2.87 -16.44
C GLY A 131 6.59 2.32 -15.55
N PHE A 132 6.19 1.69 -14.45
CA PHE A 132 7.07 1.10 -13.46
C PHE A 132 7.27 -0.40 -13.64
N MET A 133 6.39 -1.07 -14.38
CA MET A 133 6.32 -2.54 -14.40
C MET A 133 7.54 -3.24 -15.01
N THR A 134 8.38 -2.52 -15.75
CA THR A 134 9.63 -3.01 -16.32
C THR A 134 10.87 -2.42 -15.65
N GLU A 135 10.71 -1.52 -14.68
CA GLU A 135 11.82 -0.87 -13.98
C GLU A 135 12.56 -1.90 -13.11
N GLY A 136 13.84 -2.12 -13.42
CA GLY A 136 14.68 -3.11 -12.74
C GLY A 136 14.32 -4.57 -13.04
N ILE A 137 13.53 -4.87 -14.08
CA ILE A 137 12.99 -6.23 -14.32
C ILE A 137 14.06 -7.30 -14.59
N LEU A 138 15.26 -6.90 -15.01
CA LEU A 138 16.36 -7.84 -15.30
C LEU A 138 17.03 -8.37 -14.02
N GLU A 139 16.96 -7.63 -12.92
CA GLU A 139 17.61 -7.97 -11.65
C GLU A 139 16.56 -7.93 -10.53
N LYS A 140 16.23 -9.10 -9.97
CA LYS A 140 15.16 -9.24 -8.95
C LYS A 140 15.33 -8.31 -7.75
N ASP A 141 16.58 -7.96 -7.41
CA ASP A 141 16.89 -7.10 -6.28
C ASP A 141 16.58 -5.62 -6.53
N ASP A 142 16.58 -5.22 -7.80
CA ASP A 142 16.32 -3.86 -8.27
C ASP A 142 14.90 -3.70 -8.80
N TYR A 143 14.15 -4.79 -8.95
CA TYR A 143 12.82 -4.76 -9.53
C TYR A 143 11.85 -3.90 -8.71
N TYR A 144 11.18 -2.96 -9.37
CA TYR A 144 10.27 -2.00 -8.76
C TYR A 144 9.27 -2.61 -7.77
N VAL A 145 8.67 -3.74 -8.14
CA VAL A 145 7.63 -4.41 -7.33
C VAL A 145 8.18 -4.90 -5.98
N LYS A 146 9.47 -5.25 -5.89
CA LYS A 146 10.11 -5.63 -4.62
C LYS A 146 9.98 -4.51 -3.60
N GLY A 147 10.37 -3.30 -3.98
CA GLY A 147 10.28 -2.14 -3.11
C GLY A 147 8.84 -1.76 -2.80
N LEU A 148 7.96 -1.79 -3.80
CA LEU A 148 6.53 -1.51 -3.63
C LEU A 148 5.88 -2.42 -2.57
N TYR A 149 6.19 -3.72 -2.61
CA TYR A 149 5.66 -4.69 -1.65
C TYR A 149 6.20 -4.47 -0.24
N LEU A 150 7.50 -4.16 -0.12
CA LEU A 150 8.13 -3.84 1.16
C LEU A 150 7.57 -2.56 1.77
N ASP A 151 7.18 -1.59 0.95
CA ASP A 151 6.57 -0.35 1.42
C ASP A 151 5.22 -0.59 2.11
N GLY A 152 4.46 -1.61 1.71
CA GLY A 152 3.22 -1.97 2.42
C GLY A 152 3.45 -2.40 3.87
N ILE A 153 4.52 -3.16 4.13
CA ILE A 153 4.95 -3.48 5.50
C ILE A 153 5.41 -2.22 6.22
N ARG A 154 6.16 -1.35 5.52
CA ARG A 154 6.64 -0.09 6.09
C ARG A 154 5.50 0.85 6.48
N THR A 155 4.39 0.87 5.75
CA THR A 155 3.20 1.65 6.12
C THR A 155 2.67 1.23 7.50
N ILE A 156 2.60 -0.09 7.78
CA ILE A 156 2.19 -0.59 9.10
C ILE A 156 3.14 -0.09 10.19
N ASP A 157 4.44 -0.18 9.95
CA ASP A 157 5.44 0.25 10.94
C ASP A 157 5.38 1.76 11.20
N ALA A 158 5.14 2.57 10.16
CA ALA A 158 4.96 4.00 10.31
C ALA A 158 3.73 4.33 11.17
N LEU A 159 2.56 3.76 10.83
CA LEU A 159 1.30 3.97 11.57
C LEU A 159 1.39 3.58 13.05
N ARG A 160 2.17 2.54 13.38
CA ARG A 160 2.40 2.09 14.78
C ARG A 160 3.12 3.13 15.64
N LEU A 161 3.76 4.12 15.05
CA LEU A 161 4.40 5.22 15.75
C LEU A 161 3.43 6.37 16.10
N HIS A 162 2.19 6.32 15.61
CA HIS A 162 1.15 7.27 15.97
C HIS A 162 0.43 6.83 17.25
N ASN A 163 0.59 7.58 18.35
CA ASN A 163 0.09 7.20 19.68
C ASN A 163 -1.45 7.10 19.77
N ASP A 164 -2.16 7.79 18.89
CA ASP A 164 -3.63 7.79 18.85
C ASP A 164 -4.23 6.66 18.02
N LEU A 165 -3.45 5.71 17.51
CA LEU A 165 -3.95 4.58 16.72
C LEU A 165 -3.80 3.25 17.45
N ASP A 166 -4.78 2.35 17.33
CA ASP A 166 -4.63 0.95 17.72
C ASP A 166 -4.27 0.09 16.50
N CYS A 167 -2.96 -0.09 16.30
CA CYS A 167 -2.40 -0.95 15.26
C CYS A 167 -2.22 -2.42 15.71
N SER A 168 -2.93 -2.89 16.73
CA SER A 168 -2.93 -4.32 17.12
C SER A 168 -3.62 -5.21 16.08
N LYS A 169 -4.60 -4.66 15.36
CA LYS A 169 -5.30 -5.25 14.22
C LYS A 169 -5.51 -4.19 13.15
N ILE A 170 -5.22 -4.52 11.89
CA ILE A 170 -5.24 -3.60 10.76
C ILE A 170 -6.01 -4.28 9.63
N ALA A 171 -6.98 -3.58 9.05
CA ALA A 171 -7.58 -4.00 7.80
C ALA A 171 -6.81 -3.41 6.62
N ILE A 172 -6.72 -4.13 5.51
CA ILE A 172 -6.10 -3.64 4.28
C ILE A 172 -7.05 -3.84 3.11
N ILE A 173 -7.24 -2.79 2.33
CA ILE A 173 -8.02 -2.78 1.09
C ILE A 173 -7.08 -2.37 -0.04
N GLY A 174 -7.15 -3.06 -1.16
CA GLY A 174 -6.34 -2.75 -2.33
C GLY A 174 -7.11 -3.02 -3.63
N LYS A 175 -6.77 -2.27 -4.68
CA LYS A 175 -7.34 -2.41 -6.03
C LYS A 175 -6.21 -2.65 -7.02
N GLY A 176 -6.39 -3.60 -7.95
CA GLY A 176 -5.39 -4.01 -8.95
C GLY A 176 -3.98 -4.16 -8.37
N LEU A 177 -3.03 -3.30 -8.73
CA LEU A 177 -1.68 -3.39 -8.18
C LEU A 177 -1.65 -3.19 -6.65
N GLY A 178 -2.44 -2.26 -6.11
CA GLY A 178 -2.59 -2.07 -4.68
C GLY A 178 -3.19 -3.30 -3.98
N ALA A 179 -4.01 -4.11 -4.67
CA ALA A 179 -4.50 -5.39 -4.13
C ALA A 179 -3.36 -6.40 -3.97
N ALA A 180 -2.40 -6.42 -4.90
CA ALA A 180 -1.21 -7.26 -4.78
C ALA A 180 -0.34 -6.83 -3.58
N VAL A 181 -0.17 -5.52 -3.35
CA VAL A 181 0.49 -4.98 -2.15
C VAL A 181 -0.24 -5.40 -0.88
N ALA A 182 -1.57 -5.32 -0.87
CA ALA A 182 -2.39 -5.71 0.27
C ALA A 182 -2.20 -7.20 0.63
N VAL A 183 -2.26 -8.09 -0.36
CA VAL A 183 -2.06 -9.54 -0.16
C VAL A 183 -0.65 -9.84 0.34
N PHE A 184 0.38 -9.23 -0.27
CA PHE A 184 1.76 -9.41 0.19
C PHE A 184 1.93 -8.94 1.63
N THR A 185 1.40 -7.77 1.96
CA THR A 185 1.50 -7.17 3.30
C THR A 185 0.80 -8.04 4.35
N ALA A 186 -0.42 -8.50 4.06
CA ALA A 186 -1.17 -9.40 4.93
C ALA A 186 -0.43 -10.73 5.15
N SER A 187 0.20 -11.26 4.11
CA SER A 187 0.96 -12.52 4.19
C SER A 187 2.25 -12.40 5.02
N ASN A 188 2.75 -11.18 5.25
CA ASN A 188 4.03 -10.92 5.92
C ASN A 188 3.89 -10.12 7.23
N SER A 189 2.66 -9.87 7.71
CA SER A 189 2.40 -9.15 8.95
C SER A 189 1.39 -9.90 9.81
N ASN A 190 1.71 -10.10 11.08
CA ASN A 190 0.82 -10.74 12.05
C ASN A 190 -0.22 -9.78 12.66
N ARG A 191 -0.33 -8.56 12.11
CA ARG A 191 -1.26 -7.51 12.56
C ARG A 191 -2.46 -7.35 11.63
N VAL A 192 -2.47 -8.08 10.52
CA VAL A 192 -3.48 -7.98 9.46
C VAL A 192 -4.42 -9.17 9.56
#